data_AF-A0A1G6K4N2-F1
#
_entry.id   AF-A0A1G6K4N2-F1
#
_cell.length_a   1.000
_cell.length_b   1.000
_cell.length_c   1.000
_cell.angle_alpha   90.00
_cell.angle_beta   90.00
_cell.angle_gamma   90.00
#
_symmetry.space_group_name_H-M   'P 1'
#
loop_
_entity.id
_entity.type
_entity.pdbx_description
1 polymer ?
#
loop_
_entity_poly.entity_id
_entity_poly.type
_entity_poly.pdbx_seq_one_letter_code
_entity_poly.pdbx_strand_id
1 'polypeptide(L)'
;MRTKADRASPSNARRRFGGPGAAPVGFHVVRGPWVVQKDLTWPAVAWNDGRCWAYLHDMTPSAVQHVLECLREAELDRCQPHGLLTGW
;
A
#
# COMPACT_ATOMS: atom_id res chain seq x y z
N MET A 1 -10.96 18.61 41.29
CA MET A 1 -11.25 18.98 39.89
C MET A 1 -10.59 17.97 38.96
N ARG A 2 -11.36 17.21 38.18
CA ARG A 2 -10.84 16.24 37.20
C ARG A 2 -10.23 16.98 36.02
N THR A 3 -8.95 16.76 35.75
CA THR A 3 -8.31 17.15 34.49
C THR A 3 -8.97 16.35 33.36
N LYS A 4 -9.63 17.08 32.46
CA LYS A 4 -10.24 16.54 31.25
C LYS A 4 -9.09 16.02 30.38
N ALA A 5 -9.02 14.70 30.20
CA ALA A 5 -8.02 14.07 29.35
C ALA A 5 -7.99 14.78 27.99
N ASP A 6 -6.79 15.20 27.60
CA ASP A 6 -6.52 15.81 26.31
C ASP A 6 -7.04 14.87 25.22
N ARG A 7 -7.99 15.38 24.46
CA ARG A 7 -8.69 14.65 23.40
C ARG A 7 -7.64 14.38 22.33
N ALA A 8 -7.16 13.14 22.23
CA ALA A 8 -6.19 12.73 21.22
C ALA A 8 -6.57 13.32 19.85
N SER A 9 -5.69 14.17 19.33
CA SER A 9 -5.95 14.92 18.10
C SER A 9 -6.20 13.94 16.95
N PRO A 10 -7.29 14.06 16.18
CA PRO A 10 -7.66 13.09 15.13
C PRO A 10 -6.66 13.05 13.95
N SER A 11 -5.64 13.90 13.96
CA SER A 11 -4.63 14.01 12.91
C SER A 11 -3.63 12.84 12.83
N ASN A 12 -3.64 11.88 13.77
CA ASN A 12 -2.68 10.76 13.79
C ASN A 12 -3.30 9.34 13.66
N ALA A 13 -4.60 9.21 13.44
CA ALA A 13 -5.20 7.89 13.28
C ALA A 13 -4.94 7.31 11.86
N ARG A 14 -4.39 6.09 11.78
CA ARG A 14 -4.32 5.34 10.51
C ARG A 14 -5.74 5.02 10.03
N ARG A 15 -5.98 5.18 8.73
CA ARG A 15 -7.27 4.98 8.07
C ARG A 15 -7.21 3.76 7.15
N ARG A 16 -8.05 2.77 7.43
CA ARG A 16 -8.29 1.63 6.54
C ARG A 16 -9.31 2.01 5.47
N PHE A 17 -9.07 1.56 4.25
CA PHE A 17 -10.01 1.62 3.13
C PHE A 17 -10.47 0.21 2.77
N GLY A 18 -11.76 0.06 2.44
CA GLY A 18 -12.38 -1.23 2.16
C GLY A 18 -12.88 -1.96 3.43
N GLY A 19 -13.31 -3.20 3.25
CA GLY A 19 -13.94 -4.04 4.27
C GLY A 19 -15.42 -4.38 3.98
N PRO A 20 -16.06 -5.19 4.84
CA PRO A 20 -17.43 -5.65 4.61
C PRO A 20 -18.41 -4.48 4.41
N GLY A 21 -19.12 -4.50 3.28
CA GLY A 21 -20.11 -3.47 2.91
C GLY A 21 -19.53 -2.17 2.32
N ALA A 22 -18.20 -2.04 2.22
CA ALA A 22 -17.57 -0.93 1.50
C ALA A 22 -17.39 -1.24 0.02
N ALA A 23 -17.41 -0.21 -0.83
CA ALA A 23 -17.03 -0.36 -2.22
C ALA A 23 -15.54 -0.75 -2.35
N PRO A 24 -15.17 -1.61 -3.32
CA PRO A 24 -13.77 -1.96 -3.55
C PRO A 24 -12.89 -0.75 -3.86
N VAL A 25 -11.65 -0.79 -3.37
CA VAL A 25 -10.70 0.32 -3.49
C VAL A 25 -10.00 0.28 -4.85
N GLY A 26 -10.28 1.28 -5.69
CA GLY A 26 -9.56 1.46 -6.95
C GLY A 26 -8.19 2.12 -6.75
N PHE A 27 -7.26 1.88 -7.67
CA PHE A 27 -5.89 2.41 -7.56
C PHE A 27 -5.84 3.95 -7.59
N HIS A 28 -6.82 4.61 -8.23
CA HIS A 28 -6.95 6.07 -8.24
C HIS A 28 -7.10 6.71 -6.84
N VAL A 29 -7.44 5.92 -5.81
CA VAL A 29 -7.52 6.36 -4.41
C VAL A 29 -6.13 6.38 -3.74
N VAL A 30 -5.19 5.57 -4.23
CA VAL A 30 -3.81 5.53 -3.77
C VAL A 30 -3.11 6.79 -4.31
N ARG A 31 -2.62 7.65 -3.41
CA ARG A 31 -2.01 8.93 -3.76
C ARG A 31 -0.59 8.99 -3.25
N GLY A 32 0.31 9.47 -4.11
CA GLY A 32 1.72 9.62 -3.81
C GLY A 32 2.45 8.27 -3.69
N PRO A 33 3.65 8.27 -3.06
CA PRO A 33 4.39 7.06 -2.80
C PRO A 33 3.58 6.06 -1.98
N TRP A 34 3.72 4.79 -2.31
CA TRP A 34 3.05 3.69 -1.66
C TRP A 34 4.01 2.50 -1.52
N VAL A 35 3.70 1.62 -0.59
CA VAL A 35 4.49 0.41 -0.31
C VAL A 35 3.56 -0.78 -0.16
N VAL A 36 4.05 -1.97 -0.51
CA VAL A 36 3.38 -3.24 -0.20
C VAL A 36 3.97 -3.81 1.08
N GLN A 37 3.13 -4.02 2.08
CA GLN A 37 3.49 -4.81 3.25
C GLN A 37 3.25 -6.28 2.92
N LYS A 38 4.34 -7.05 2.85
CA LYS A 38 4.36 -8.48 2.50
C LYS A 38 4.33 -9.37 3.75
N ASP A 39 4.27 -8.76 4.93
CA ASP A 39 4.76 -9.33 6.19
C ASP A 39 3.77 -10.28 6.87
N LEU A 40 2.51 -10.39 6.45
CA LEU A 40 1.48 -11.07 7.23
C LEU A 40 0.42 -11.74 6.35
N THR A 41 -0.36 -12.62 7.00
CA THR A 41 -1.52 -13.41 6.55
C THR A 41 -2.40 -12.77 5.46
N TRP A 42 -2.45 -11.44 5.37
CA TRP A 42 -3.13 -10.70 4.30
C TRP A 42 -2.27 -9.51 3.82
N PRO A 43 -1.78 -9.53 2.57
CA PRO A 43 -0.94 -8.45 2.06
C PRO A 43 -1.74 -7.16 1.84
N ALA A 44 -1.09 -6.01 2.05
CA ALA A 44 -1.72 -4.69 2.02
C ALA A 44 -0.89 -3.65 1.28
N VAL A 45 -1.58 -2.69 0.66
CA VAL A 45 -1.00 -1.48 0.09
C VAL A 45 -1.18 -0.34 1.09
N ALA A 46 -0.08 0.31 1.46
CA ALA A 46 -0.08 1.48 2.34
C ALA A 46 0.45 2.70 1.59
N TRP A 47 -0.16 3.87 1.81
CA TRP A 47 0.23 5.14 1.19
C TRP A 47 0.05 6.30 2.17
N ASN A 48 0.43 7.51 1.73
CA ASN A 48 0.37 8.71 2.57
C ASN A 48 1.16 8.53 3.88
N ASP A 49 2.43 8.15 3.78
CA ASP A 49 3.30 7.79 4.92
C ASP A 49 2.71 6.70 5.83
N GLY A 50 1.99 5.73 5.24
CA GLY A 50 1.36 4.65 5.98
C GLY A 50 0.16 5.07 6.83
N ARG A 51 -0.32 6.32 6.66
CA ARG A 51 -1.56 6.79 7.31
C ARG A 51 -2.79 6.19 6.64
N CYS A 52 -2.69 5.76 5.39
CA CYS A 52 -3.78 5.13 4.65
C CYS A 52 -3.36 3.74 4.19
N TRP A 53 -4.28 2.78 4.23
CA TRP A 53 -3.99 1.43 3.77
C TRP A 53 -5.25 0.66 3.34
N ALA A 54 -5.07 -0.36 2.50
CA ALA A 54 -6.10 -1.31 2.07
C ALA A 54 -5.49 -2.70 1.87
N TYR A 55 -6.22 -3.77 2.19
CA TYR A 55 -5.81 -5.13 1.83
C TYR A 55 -5.98 -5.36 0.33
N LEU A 56 -5.19 -6.25 -0.26
CA LEU A 56 -5.34 -6.60 -1.68
C LEU A 56 -6.73 -7.16 -2.01
N HIS A 57 -7.37 -7.90 -1.10
CA HIS A 57 -8.74 -8.42 -1.30
C HIS A 57 -9.83 -7.34 -1.19
N ASP A 58 -9.51 -6.18 -0.62
CA ASP A 58 -10.42 -5.04 -0.54
C ASP A 58 -10.31 -4.14 -1.80
N MET A 59 -9.35 -4.42 -2.70
CA MET A 59 -9.07 -3.61 -3.89
C MET A 59 -9.82 -4.11 -5.13
N THR A 60 -10.01 -3.24 -6.12
CA THR A 60 -10.55 -3.66 -7.42
C THR A 60 -9.57 -4.60 -8.13
N PRO A 61 -10.03 -5.54 -8.98
CA PRO A 61 -9.15 -6.44 -9.72
C PRO A 61 -8.08 -5.70 -10.53
N SER A 62 -8.44 -4.59 -11.18
CA SER A 62 -7.51 -3.74 -11.93
C SER A 62 -6.43 -3.11 -11.04
N ALA A 63 -6.76 -2.74 -9.80
CA ALA A 63 -5.82 -2.17 -8.87
C ALA A 63 -4.85 -3.24 -8.33
N VAL A 64 -5.35 -4.46 -8.07
CA VAL A 64 -4.51 -5.62 -7.74
C VAL A 64 -3.54 -5.93 -8.87
N GLN A 65 -4.02 -5.99 -10.11
CA GLN A 65 -3.19 -6.26 -11.29
C GLN A 65 -2.06 -5.22 -11.43
N HIS A 66 -2.38 -3.93 -11.27
CA HIS A 66 -1.39 -2.87 -11.34
C HIS A 66 -0.31 -3.00 -10.25
N VAL A 67 -0.71 -3.28 -9.01
CA VAL A 67 0.23 -3.49 -7.90
C VAL A 67 1.16 -4.67 -8.17
N LEU A 68 0.62 -5.80 -8.64
CA LEU A 68 1.42 -6.99 -8.96
C LEU A 68 2.38 -6.75 -10.13
N GLU A 69 1.97 -5.96 -11.13
CA GLU A 69 2.83 -5.58 -12.26
C GLU A 69 4.04 -4.75 -11.79
N CYS A 70 3.82 -3.74 -10.95
CA CYS A 70 4.92 -2.96 -10.39
C CYS A 70 5.86 -3.81 -9.52
N LEU A 71 5.32 -4.79 -8.77
CA LEU A 71 6.15 -5.72 -8.00
C LEU A 71 6.98 -6.64 -8.92
N ARG A 72 6.41 -7.07 -10.05
CA ARG A 72 7.08 -7.89 -11.07
C ARG A 72 8.22 -7.11 -11.70
N GLU A 73 7.99 -5.85 -12.10
CA GLU A 73 9.02 -4.95 -12.62
C GLU A 73 10.15 -4.73 -11.61
N ALA A 74 9.81 -4.43 -10.35
CA ALA A 74 10.80 -4.25 -9.28
C ALA A 74 11.60 -5.54 -8.94
N GLU A 75 11.07 -6.72 -9.22
CA GLU A 75 11.81 -7.98 -9.13
C GLU A 75 12.75 -8.14 -10.33
N LEU A 76 12.27 -7.86 -11.55
CA LEU A 76 13.10 -7.94 -12.75
C LEU A 76 14.28 -6.97 -12.69
N ASP A 77 14.08 -5.74 -12.23
CA ASP A 77 15.14 -4.75 -12.05
C ASP A 77 16.21 -5.22 -11.06
N ARG A 78 15.82 -5.96 -10.02
CA ARG A 78 16.76 -6.59 -9.07
C ARG A 78 17.50 -7.78 -9.69
N CYS A 79 16.84 -8.52 -10.56
CA CYS A 79 17.40 -9.67 -11.26
C CYS A 79 18.21 -9.28 -12.50
N GLN A 80 18.24 -8.00 -12.91
CA GLN A 80 19.16 -7.56 -13.95
C GLN A 80 20.59 -7.79 -13.45
N PRO A 81 21.42 -8.55 -14.17
CA PRO A 81 22.80 -8.74 -13.77
C PRO A 81 23.48 -7.38 -13.80
N HIS A 82 23.86 -6.86 -12.63
CA HIS A 82 24.78 -5.74 -12.51
C HIS A 82 26.14 -6.15 -13.13
N GLY A 83 26.25 -6.13 -14.47
CA GLY A 83 27.52 -6.33 -15.18
C GLY A 83 27.60 -7.32 -16.34
N LEU A 84 26.50 -7.74 -17.01
CA LEU A 84 26.60 -8.63 -18.19
C LEU A 84 26.19 -7.99 -19.54
N LEU A 85 26.06 -6.67 -19.63
CA LEU A 85 25.84 -5.95 -20.89
C LEU A 85 26.91 -4.88 -21.18
N THR A 86 28.15 -5.10 -20.73
CA THR A 86 29.32 -4.38 -21.28
C THR A 86 30.20 -5.38 -22.03
N GLY A 87 30.04 -5.39 -23.35
CA GLY A 87 30.97 -6.05 -24.26
C GLY A 87 30.32 -7.09 -25.14
N TRP A 88 29.70 -6.65 -26.24
CA TRP A 88 30.00 -7.06 -27.61
C TRP A 88 29.70 -5.88 -28.54
#